data_AF-A8UBC3-F1
#
_entry.id   AF-A8UBC3-F1
#
_cell.length_a   1.000
_cell.length_b   1.000
_cell.length_c   1.000
_cell.angle_alpha   90.00
_cell.angle_beta   90.00
_cell.angle_gamma   90.00
#
_symmetry.space_group_name_H-M   'P 1'
#
loop_
_entity.id
_entity.type
_entity.pdbx_description
1 polymer ?
#
loop_
_entity_poly.entity_id
_entity_poly.type
_entity_poly.pdbx_seq_one_letter_code
_entity_poly.pdbx_strand_id
1 'polypeptide(L)'
;MTNAERFIASFNRIQNYLSFLENEQEHKKPFYRLLDDNEHRNTAVKKYKNDLQIFADLRNVMVHKKLVPTTYIAQPTDEVVKHIEQIEEEIKSPAKVYPLFKRDVVRFNFDAQFTDVLKTINEKRFTHFPIYKDKELIGLLTEKGITLWLAQQLQDETIFLKETLVEEIVLEDKNKNNYLFIKKNMSIEVAADLLKKDRRLDALLITENGKVSEPPLGIITPSDV
;
A
#
# COMPACT_ATOMS: atom_id res chain seq x y z
N MET A 1 21.27 -4.40 -30.97
CA MET A 1 21.80 -4.31 -29.59
C MET A 1 22.41 -5.64 -29.22
N THR A 2 23.58 -5.62 -28.60
CA THR A 2 24.24 -6.81 -28.08
C THR A 2 23.60 -7.27 -26.77
N ASN A 3 23.83 -8.51 -26.36
CA ASN A 3 23.34 -9.02 -25.07
C ASN A 3 23.94 -8.23 -23.90
N ALA A 4 25.20 -7.81 -23.98
CA ALA A 4 25.80 -6.95 -22.98
C ALA A 4 25.06 -5.61 -22.83
N GLU A 5 24.71 -4.95 -23.95
CA GLU A 5 23.97 -3.69 -23.93
C GLU A 5 22.58 -3.85 -23.32
N ARG A 6 21.85 -4.90 -23.71
CA ARG A 6 20.50 -5.20 -23.19
C ARG A 6 20.53 -5.46 -21.69
N PHE A 7 21.43 -6.33 -21.24
CA PHE A 7 21.60 -6.65 -19.82
C PHE A 7 21.93 -5.41 -18.99
N ILE A 8 22.90 -4.60 -19.42
CA ILE A 8 23.29 -3.37 -18.72
C ILE A 8 22.13 -2.36 -18.70
N ALA A 9 21.38 -2.23 -19.80
CA ALA A 9 20.22 -1.34 -19.87
C ALA A 9 19.12 -1.76 -18.89
N SER A 10 18.77 -3.04 -18.83
CA SER A 10 17.77 -3.56 -17.88
C SER A 10 18.24 -3.43 -16.43
N PHE A 11 19.49 -3.76 -16.14
CA PHE A 11 20.07 -3.58 -14.79
C PHE A 11 20.01 -2.12 -14.34
N ASN A 12 20.42 -1.18 -15.20
CA ASN A 12 20.38 0.25 -14.88
C ASN A 12 18.93 0.74 -14.67
N ARG A 13 17.98 0.23 -15.45
CA ARG A 13 16.56 0.56 -15.32
C ARG A 13 15.97 0.04 -14.00
N ILE A 14 16.33 -1.16 -13.57
CA ILE A 14 15.99 -1.69 -12.24
C ILE A 14 16.60 -0.80 -11.16
N GLN A 15 17.91 -0.55 -11.22
CA GLN A 15 18.62 0.27 -10.23
C GLN A 15 17.99 1.66 -10.08
N ASN A 16 17.72 2.35 -11.19
CA ASN A 16 17.10 3.67 -11.17
C ASN A 16 15.68 3.64 -10.57
N TYR A 17 14.89 2.62 -10.88
CA TYR A 17 13.55 2.46 -10.31
C TYR A 17 13.60 2.28 -8.78
N LEU A 18 14.49 1.42 -8.29
CA LEU A 18 14.66 1.16 -6.85
C LEU A 18 15.20 2.39 -6.11
N SER A 19 16.08 3.19 -6.73
CA SER A 19 16.55 4.45 -6.13
C SER A 19 15.46 5.51 -6.05
N PHE A 20 14.56 5.60 -7.05
CA PHE A 20 13.49 6.60 -7.05
C PHE A 20 12.44 6.35 -5.95
N LEU A 21 12.18 5.08 -5.60
CA LEU A 21 11.25 4.73 -4.51
C LEU A 21 11.69 5.25 -3.13
N GLU A 22 12.94 5.66 -2.97
CA GLU A 22 13.47 6.19 -1.71
C GLU A 22 13.35 7.71 -1.57
N ASN A 23 12.85 8.45 -2.57
CA ASN A 23 12.83 9.93 -2.57
C ASN A 23 14.22 10.58 -2.33
N GLU A 24 15.32 9.88 -2.59
CA GLU A 24 16.67 10.41 -2.31
C GLU A 24 17.28 11.07 -3.56
N GLN A 25 17.29 12.40 -3.57
CA GLN A 25 18.28 13.16 -4.32
C GLN A 25 19.51 13.25 -3.41
N GLU A 26 20.58 12.48 -3.68
CA GLU A 26 21.97 12.99 -3.65
C GLU A 26 23.08 11.92 -3.70
N HIS A 27 22.87 10.64 -3.36
CA HIS A 27 23.96 9.65 -3.44
C HIS A 27 23.54 8.28 -4.00
N LYS A 28 24.27 7.78 -5.01
CA LYS A 28 24.06 6.42 -5.56
C LYS A 28 24.44 5.37 -4.50
N LYS A 29 23.45 4.87 -3.76
CA LYS A 29 23.64 3.72 -2.85
C LYS A 29 24.16 2.49 -3.63
N PRO A 30 24.96 1.62 -2.99
CA PRO A 30 25.31 0.32 -3.55
C PRO A 30 24.04 -0.48 -3.89
N PHE A 31 24.05 -1.20 -5.01
CA PHE A 31 22.86 -1.93 -5.49
C PHE A 31 22.33 -2.94 -4.47
N TYR A 32 23.21 -3.61 -3.71
CA TYR A 32 22.82 -4.52 -2.64
C TYR A 32 21.97 -3.84 -1.56
N ARG A 33 22.31 -2.60 -1.15
CA ARG A 33 21.49 -1.83 -0.20
C ARG A 33 20.13 -1.49 -0.78
N LEU A 34 20.07 -1.10 -2.06
CA LEU A 34 18.80 -0.85 -2.75
C LEU A 34 17.89 -2.09 -2.75
N LEU A 35 18.45 -3.30 -2.85
CA LEU A 35 17.66 -4.54 -2.74
C LEU A 35 17.12 -4.73 -1.32
N ASP A 36 17.95 -4.56 -0.30
CA ASP A 36 17.55 -4.70 1.10
C ASP A 36 16.45 -3.69 1.47
N ASP A 37 16.63 -2.42 1.09
CA ASP A 37 15.71 -1.33 1.43
C ASP A 37 14.34 -1.47 0.73
N ASN A 38 14.31 -2.09 -0.45
CA ASN A 38 13.09 -2.27 -1.25
C ASN A 38 12.42 -3.65 -1.11
N GLU A 39 13.06 -4.62 -0.44
CA GLU A 39 12.52 -5.99 -0.28
C GLU A 39 11.13 -6.00 0.36
N HIS A 40 10.88 -5.11 1.32
CA HIS A 40 9.59 -5.01 2.01
C HIS A 40 8.51 -4.31 1.18
N ARG A 41 8.89 -3.47 0.21
CA ARG A 41 7.98 -2.63 -0.58
C ARG A 41 7.68 -3.17 -1.97
N ASN A 42 8.40 -4.21 -2.40
CA ASN A 42 8.26 -4.77 -3.73
C ASN A 42 8.47 -6.30 -3.68
N THR A 43 7.39 -7.06 -3.86
CA THR A 43 7.43 -8.53 -3.78
C THR A 43 8.32 -9.14 -4.86
N ALA A 44 8.44 -8.51 -6.04
CA ALA A 44 9.34 -8.99 -7.09
C ALA A 44 10.81 -8.84 -6.67
N VAL A 45 11.18 -7.74 -6.01
CA VAL A 45 12.53 -7.57 -5.43
C VAL A 45 12.82 -8.67 -4.41
N LYS A 46 11.87 -8.96 -3.52
CA LYS A 46 12.00 -10.06 -2.55
C LYS A 46 12.15 -11.43 -3.21
N LYS A 47 11.29 -11.72 -4.19
CA LYS A 47 11.27 -12.98 -4.94
C LYS A 47 12.58 -13.24 -5.68
N TYR A 48 13.13 -12.21 -6.33
CA TYR A 48 14.30 -12.32 -7.20
C TYR A 48 15.60 -11.78 -6.58
N LYS A 49 15.64 -11.61 -5.24
CA LYS A 49 16.78 -10.99 -4.55
C LYS A 49 18.11 -11.66 -4.89
N ASN A 50 18.17 -12.99 -4.83
CA ASN A 50 19.37 -13.75 -5.13
C ASN A 50 19.82 -13.58 -6.60
N ASP A 51 18.88 -13.62 -7.55
CA ASP A 51 19.17 -13.42 -8.97
C ASP A 51 19.73 -12.01 -9.23
N LEU A 52 19.13 -11.00 -8.61
CA LEU A 52 19.55 -9.60 -8.71
C LEU A 52 20.96 -9.38 -8.13
N GLN A 53 21.33 -10.08 -7.06
CA GLN A 53 22.69 -10.05 -6.51
C GLN A 53 23.70 -10.68 -7.49
N ILE A 54 23.39 -11.84 -8.05
CA ILE A 54 24.21 -12.49 -9.10
C ILE A 54 24.37 -11.54 -10.31
N PHE A 55 23.30 -10.88 -10.72
CA PHE A 55 23.33 -9.90 -11.82
C PHE A 55 24.17 -8.67 -11.49
N ALA A 56 24.17 -8.21 -10.25
CA ALA A 56 25.04 -7.11 -9.81
C ALA A 56 26.52 -7.49 -9.92
N ASP A 57 26.87 -8.72 -9.53
CA ASP A 57 28.24 -9.22 -9.64
C ASP A 57 28.66 -9.38 -11.11
N LEU A 58 27.78 -9.95 -11.95
CA LEU A 58 28.00 -10.05 -13.39
C LEU A 58 28.20 -8.67 -14.03
N ARG A 59 27.35 -7.70 -13.69
CA ARG A 59 27.46 -6.30 -14.15
C ARG A 59 28.80 -5.70 -13.72
N ASN A 60 29.27 -5.96 -12.50
CA ASN A 60 30.56 -5.46 -12.01
C ASN A 60 31.73 -6.03 -12.81
N VAL A 61 31.70 -7.32 -13.11
CA VAL A 61 32.69 -8.00 -13.97
C VAL A 61 32.68 -7.39 -15.38
N MET A 62 31.50 -7.18 -15.97
CA MET A 62 31.38 -6.62 -17.31
C MET A 62 31.84 -5.15 -17.39
N VAL A 63 31.44 -4.31 -16.44
CA VAL A 63 31.64 -2.84 -16.55
C VAL A 63 32.96 -2.37 -15.96
N HIS A 64 33.40 -2.94 -14.83
CA HIS A 64 34.52 -2.40 -14.05
C HIS A 64 35.84 -3.15 -14.20
N LYS A 65 35.82 -4.40 -14.69
CA LYS A 65 37.04 -5.19 -14.93
C LYS A 65 37.36 -5.21 -16.42
N LYS A 66 37.89 -4.10 -16.95
CA LYS A 66 38.34 -4.03 -18.37
C LYS A 66 39.82 -4.37 -18.46
N LEU A 67 40.15 -5.48 -19.13
CA LEU A 67 41.53 -5.85 -19.50
C LEU A 67 42.01 -5.09 -20.75
N VAL A 68 41.08 -4.73 -21.65
CA VAL A 68 41.34 -3.99 -22.89
C VAL A 68 40.26 -2.90 -23.00
N PRO A 69 40.61 -1.68 -23.47
CA PRO A 69 39.60 -0.68 -23.81
C PRO A 69 38.53 -1.27 -24.74
N THR A 70 37.27 -0.87 -24.57
CA THR A 70 36.10 -1.24 -25.39
C THR A 70 35.66 -2.71 -25.44
N THR A 71 36.31 -3.66 -24.76
CA THR A 71 35.89 -5.08 -24.76
C THR A 71 35.41 -5.54 -23.38
N TYR A 72 34.23 -6.16 -23.34
CA TYR A 72 33.70 -6.81 -22.15
C TYR A 72 34.40 -8.16 -21.91
N ILE A 73 34.86 -8.40 -20.69
CA ILE A 73 35.54 -9.67 -20.33
C ILE A 73 34.54 -10.82 -20.05
N ALA A 74 33.24 -10.52 -20.03
CA ALA A 74 32.15 -11.47 -19.86
C ALA A 74 30.96 -11.03 -20.72
N GLN A 75 30.17 -12.00 -21.22
CA GLN A 75 28.96 -11.78 -22.00
C GLN A 75 27.81 -12.58 -21.39
N PRO A 76 26.65 -11.96 -21.13
CA PRO A 76 25.48 -12.69 -20.66
C PRO A 76 24.90 -13.54 -21.80
N THR A 77 24.42 -14.73 -21.47
CA THR A 77 23.69 -15.58 -22.40
C THR A 77 22.32 -14.97 -22.72
N ASP A 78 21.68 -15.42 -23.81
CA ASP A 78 20.32 -14.99 -24.15
C ASP A 78 19.32 -15.27 -23.02
N GLU A 79 19.49 -16.39 -22.31
CA GLU A 79 18.67 -16.77 -21.17
C GLU A 79 18.81 -15.78 -20.01
N VAL A 80 20.04 -15.39 -19.66
CA VAL A 80 20.31 -14.39 -18.62
C VAL A 80 19.71 -13.03 -18.99
N VAL A 81 19.82 -12.62 -20.26
CA VAL A 81 19.24 -11.36 -20.73
C VAL A 81 17.70 -11.40 -20.64
N LYS A 82 17.07 -12.48 -21.08
CA LYS A 82 15.60 -12.63 -20.97
C LYS A 82 15.15 -12.64 -19.51
N HIS A 83 15.91 -13.29 -18.62
CA HIS A 83 15.57 -13.37 -17.20
C HIS A 83 15.60 -12.00 -16.52
N ILE A 84 16.66 -11.19 -16.73
CA ILE A 84 16.71 -9.84 -16.16
C ILE A 84 15.63 -8.91 -16.73
N GLU A 85 15.31 -9.04 -18.01
CA GLU A 85 14.23 -8.26 -18.65
C GLU A 85 12.86 -8.64 -18.07
N GLN A 86 12.59 -9.92 -17.80
CA GLN A 86 11.38 -10.35 -17.12
C GLN A 86 11.31 -9.79 -15.68
N ILE A 87 12.41 -9.88 -14.94
CA ILE A 87 12.48 -9.36 -13.57
C ILE A 87 12.28 -7.83 -13.57
N GLU A 88 12.83 -7.11 -14.56
CA GLU A 88 12.62 -5.67 -14.72
C GLU A 88 11.12 -5.34 -14.83
N GLU A 89 10.37 -6.06 -15.66
CA GLU A 89 8.94 -5.85 -15.84
C GLU A 89 8.14 -6.12 -14.56
N GLU A 90 8.44 -7.21 -13.85
CA GLU A 90 7.78 -7.54 -12.58
C GLU A 90 8.08 -6.49 -11.49
N ILE A 91 9.32 -6.00 -11.40
CA ILE A 91 9.71 -4.96 -10.43
C ILE A 91 9.00 -3.64 -10.73
N LYS A 92 8.90 -3.25 -12.00
CA LYS A 92 8.30 -1.98 -12.41
C LYS A 92 6.77 -1.97 -12.39
N SER A 93 6.15 -3.13 -12.37
CA SER A 93 4.70 -3.30 -12.39
C SER A 93 4.20 -3.99 -11.11
N PRO A 94 4.44 -3.40 -9.91
CA PRO A 94 3.94 -3.98 -8.68
C PRO A 94 2.41 -4.06 -8.69
N ALA A 95 1.87 -5.10 -8.06
CA ALA A 95 0.43 -5.28 -7.95
C ALA A 95 -0.19 -4.08 -7.21
N LYS A 96 -1.23 -3.50 -7.80
CA LYS A 96 -1.88 -2.28 -7.31
C LYS A 96 -3.07 -2.62 -6.42
N VAL A 97 -3.35 -1.75 -5.46
CA VAL A 97 -4.50 -1.90 -4.57
C VAL A 97 -5.84 -1.89 -5.31
N TYR A 98 -5.93 -1.17 -6.44
CA TYR A 98 -7.10 -1.18 -7.31
C TYR A 98 -6.77 -1.88 -8.65
N PRO A 99 -7.65 -2.76 -9.16
CA PRO A 99 -9.01 -3.05 -8.70
C PRO A 99 -9.12 -4.14 -7.63
N LEU A 100 -8.01 -4.68 -7.11
CA LEU A 100 -8.02 -5.84 -6.21
C LEU A 100 -8.91 -5.65 -4.98
N PHE A 101 -8.81 -4.49 -4.32
CA PHE A 101 -9.60 -4.14 -3.13
C PHE A 101 -10.78 -3.20 -3.45
N LYS A 102 -11.30 -3.25 -4.67
CA LYS A 102 -12.52 -2.53 -5.05
C LYS A 102 -13.72 -3.15 -4.32
N ARG A 103 -14.40 -2.37 -3.48
CA ARG A 103 -15.63 -2.77 -2.77
C ARG A 103 -16.54 -1.58 -2.52
N ASP A 104 -17.82 -1.85 -2.33
CA ASP A 104 -18.81 -0.84 -1.98
C ASP A 104 -18.52 -0.31 -0.56
N VAL A 105 -18.09 0.95 -0.47
CA VAL A 105 -17.83 1.62 0.81
C VAL A 105 -19.06 2.42 1.18
N VAL A 106 -19.90 1.80 2.03
CA VAL A 106 -21.09 2.43 2.58
C VAL A 106 -20.67 3.53 3.56
N ARG A 107 -21.29 4.69 3.40
CA ARG A 107 -21.01 5.92 4.14
C ARG A 107 -22.29 6.40 4.80
N PHE A 108 -22.16 7.04 5.94
CA PHE A 108 -23.29 7.70 6.61
C PHE A 108 -22.97 9.18 6.80
N ASN A 109 -24.02 10.01 6.82
CA ASN A 109 -23.89 11.38 7.30
C ASN A 109 -23.83 11.38 8.83
N PHE A 110 -23.24 12.44 9.38
CA PHE A 110 -23.08 12.64 10.82
C PHE A 110 -24.42 12.62 11.58
N ASP A 111 -25.49 13.10 10.94
CA ASP A 111 -26.87 13.19 11.46
C ASP A 111 -27.71 11.93 11.19
N ALA A 112 -27.10 10.86 10.65
CA ALA A 112 -27.79 9.59 10.45
C ALA A 112 -28.10 8.93 11.80
N GLN A 113 -29.20 8.18 11.87
CA GLN A 113 -29.52 7.40 13.05
C GLN A 113 -28.58 6.20 13.18
N PHE A 114 -28.15 5.90 14.40
CA PHE A 114 -27.33 4.73 14.67
C PHE A 114 -28.04 3.42 14.26
N THR A 115 -29.37 3.38 14.32
CA THR A 115 -30.14 2.22 13.87
C THR A 115 -29.95 1.89 12.38
N ASP A 116 -29.65 2.87 11.53
CA ASP A 116 -29.40 2.63 10.11
C ASP A 116 -28.03 1.99 9.88
N VAL A 117 -27.05 2.32 10.72
CA VAL A 117 -25.76 1.62 10.77
C VAL A 117 -25.98 0.16 11.18
N LEU A 118 -26.73 -0.09 12.26
CA LEU A 118 -27.00 -1.45 12.74
C LEU A 118 -27.75 -2.31 11.71
N LYS A 119 -28.73 -1.74 11.01
CA LYS A 119 -29.41 -2.41 9.88
C LYS A 119 -28.41 -2.79 8.80
N THR A 120 -27.53 -1.86 8.42
CA THR A 120 -26.51 -2.10 7.40
C THR A 120 -25.51 -3.18 7.83
N ILE A 121 -25.09 -3.19 9.11
CA ILE A 121 -24.25 -4.27 9.67
C ILE A 121 -24.97 -5.61 9.55
N ASN A 122 -26.26 -5.67 9.90
CA ASN A 122 -27.04 -6.90 9.84
C ASN A 122 -27.20 -7.43 8.41
N GLU A 123 -27.45 -6.53 7.45
CA GLU A 123 -27.71 -6.87 6.05
C GLU A 123 -26.43 -7.15 5.25
N LYS A 124 -25.41 -6.30 5.38
CA LYS A 124 -24.20 -6.31 4.54
C LYS A 124 -22.95 -6.87 5.24
N ARG A 125 -22.98 -7.04 6.57
CA ARG A 125 -21.83 -7.49 7.38
C ARG A 125 -20.60 -6.57 7.27
N PHE A 126 -20.80 -5.31 6.89
CA PHE A 126 -19.73 -4.31 6.88
C PHE A 126 -19.44 -3.85 8.30
N THR A 127 -18.18 -3.56 8.59
CA THR A 127 -17.69 -3.24 9.95
C THR A 127 -16.97 -1.91 10.04
N HIS A 128 -16.85 -1.18 8.93
CA HIS A 128 -16.14 0.09 8.81
C HIS A 128 -16.97 1.05 7.97
N PHE A 129 -17.31 2.20 8.53
CA PHE A 129 -18.22 3.17 7.91
C PHE A 129 -17.63 4.59 8.00
N PRO A 130 -17.20 5.18 6.88
CA PRO A 130 -16.75 6.56 6.89
C PRO A 130 -17.95 7.51 7.14
N ILE A 131 -17.80 8.40 8.11
CA ILE A 131 -18.86 9.31 8.56
C ILE A 131 -18.58 10.74 8.09
N TYR A 132 -19.48 11.28 7.28
CA TYR A 132 -19.31 12.59 6.65
C TYR A 132 -20.17 13.67 7.28
N LYS A 133 -19.61 14.86 7.40
CA LYS A 133 -20.34 16.12 7.57
C LYS A 133 -20.10 16.95 6.32
N ASP A 134 -21.14 17.11 5.51
CA ASP A 134 -21.05 17.69 4.17
C ASP A 134 -20.04 16.94 3.26
N LYS A 135 -18.86 17.52 3.06
CA LYS A 135 -17.76 16.94 2.26
C LYS A 135 -16.55 16.56 3.11
N GLU A 136 -16.64 16.74 4.42
CA GLU A 136 -15.57 16.46 5.36
C GLU A 136 -15.82 15.10 6.03
N LEU A 137 -14.80 14.24 6.00
CA LEU A 137 -14.83 13.01 6.76
C LEU A 137 -14.48 13.35 8.22
N ILE A 138 -15.44 13.17 9.12
CA ILE A 138 -15.27 13.51 10.56
C ILE A 138 -14.76 12.33 11.39
N GLY A 139 -14.77 11.13 10.82
CA GLY A 139 -14.20 9.93 11.42
C GLY A 139 -14.60 8.65 10.70
N LEU A 140 -13.99 7.54 11.12
CA LEU A 140 -14.35 6.20 10.70
C LEU A 140 -15.02 5.46 11.86
N LEU A 141 -16.31 5.16 11.71
CA LEU A 141 -17.02 4.32 12.67
C LEU A 141 -16.66 2.85 12.41
N THR A 142 -16.08 2.19 13.42
CA THR A 142 -15.69 0.77 13.35
C THR A 142 -16.49 -0.09 14.30
N GLU A 143 -16.52 -1.41 14.09
CA GLU A 143 -17.12 -2.36 15.04
C GLU A 143 -16.52 -2.23 16.46
N LYS A 144 -15.22 -1.93 16.53
CA LYS A 144 -14.51 -1.70 17.79
C LYS A 144 -14.95 -0.39 18.43
N GLY A 145 -15.08 0.69 17.65
CA GLY A 145 -15.60 1.97 18.13
C GLY A 145 -17.02 1.83 18.69
N ILE A 146 -17.90 1.14 17.96
CA ILE A 146 -19.26 0.82 18.40
C ILE A 146 -19.25 0.03 19.71
N THR A 147 -18.42 -1.01 19.80
CA THR A 147 -18.35 -1.88 20.99
C THR A 147 -17.88 -1.10 22.22
N LEU A 148 -16.84 -0.26 22.07
CA LEU A 148 -16.33 0.56 23.15
C LEU A 148 -17.34 1.62 23.60
N TRP A 149 -18.06 2.23 22.65
CA TRP A 149 -19.13 3.16 22.96
C TRP A 149 -20.26 2.48 23.74
N LEU A 150 -20.76 1.32 23.27
CA LEU A 150 -21.80 0.56 23.98
C LEU A 150 -21.38 0.21 25.42
N ALA A 151 -20.10 -0.12 25.65
CA ALA A 151 -19.58 -0.40 26.98
C ALA A 151 -19.58 0.84 27.90
N GLN A 152 -19.43 2.05 27.34
CA GLN A 152 -19.51 3.30 28.10
C GLN A 152 -20.96 3.63 28.49
N GLN A 153 -21.92 3.30 27.63
CA GLN A 153 -23.35 3.50 27.90
C GLN A 153 -23.91 2.59 29.01
N LEU A 154 -23.16 1.58 29.47
CA LEU A 154 -23.56 0.72 30.60
C LEU A 154 -23.64 1.45 31.95
N GLN A 155 -23.13 2.69 32.04
CA GLN A 155 -23.34 3.52 33.22
C GLN A 155 -24.79 3.99 33.36
N ASP A 156 -25.54 3.99 32.25
CA ASP A 156 -26.96 4.36 32.23
C ASP A 156 -27.85 3.11 32.35
N GLU A 157 -28.98 3.26 33.04
CA GLU A 157 -29.96 2.17 33.21
C GLU A 157 -30.65 1.77 31.90
N THR A 158 -30.62 2.63 30.87
CA THR A 158 -31.30 2.39 29.58
C THR A 158 -30.56 3.07 28.44
N ILE A 159 -30.29 2.31 27.37
CA ILE A 159 -29.65 2.82 26.14
C ILE A 159 -30.72 3.09 25.08
N PHE A 160 -30.88 4.36 24.68
CA PHE A 160 -31.87 4.78 23.67
C PHE A 160 -31.32 4.74 22.24
N LEU A 161 -31.05 3.53 21.71
CA LEU A 161 -30.44 3.32 20.38
C LEU A 161 -31.17 4.02 19.22
N LYS A 162 -32.49 4.25 19.34
CA LYS A 162 -33.32 4.89 18.31
C LYS A 162 -33.13 6.40 18.23
N GLU A 163 -32.63 7.01 19.30
CA GLU A 163 -32.42 8.45 19.41
C GLU A 163 -30.96 8.84 19.19
N THR A 164 -30.04 7.87 19.32
CA THR A 164 -28.61 8.06 19.08
C THR A 164 -28.30 8.35 17.61
N LEU A 165 -27.60 9.46 17.37
CA LEU A 165 -26.99 9.81 16.10
C LEU A 165 -25.59 9.21 15.98
N VAL A 166 -25.16 9.01 14.74
CA VAL A 166 -23.83 8.47 14.44
C VAL A 166 -22.70 9.40 14.91
N GLU A 167 -22.90 10.71 14.87
CA GLU A 167 -21.90 11.67 15.34
C GLU A 167 -21.58 11.52 16.84
N GLU A 168 -22.57 11.17 17.67
CA GLU A 168 -22.38 11.01 19.12
C GLU A 168 -21.35 9.91 19.39
N ILE A 169 -21.46 8.80 18.65
CA ILE A 169 -20.56 7.65 18.76
C ILE A 169 -19.16 7.99 18.24
N VAL A 170 -19.09 8.58 17.05
CA VAL A 170 -17.80 8.86 16.41
C VAL A 170 -17.03 9.96 17.12
N LEU A 171 -17.70 10.98 17.67
CA LEU A 171 -17.02 12.08 18.35
C LEU A 171 -16.40 11.65 19.68
N GLU A 172 -17.00 10.68 20.37
CA GLU A 172 -16.48 10.07 21.61
C GLU A 172 -15.33 9.09 21.37
N ASP A 173 -15.24 8.50 20.15
CA ASP A 173 -14.14 7.61 19.82
C ASP A 173 -12.82 8.38 19.63
N LYS A 174 -11.93 8.23 20.62
CA LYS A 174 -10.56 8.79 20.58
C LYS A 174 -9.73 8.27 19.41
N ASN A 175 -10.11 7.14 18.82
CA ASN A 175 -9.45 6.53 17.67
C ASN A 175 -10.18 6.79 16.35
N LYS A 176 -11.16 7.68 16.26
CA LYS A 176 -11.93 7.95 15.04
C LYS A 176 -11.11 8.30 13.78
N ASN A 177 -9.86 8.72 13.96
CA ASN A 177 -8.91 9.06 12.90
C ASN A 177 -7.92 7.90 12.59
N ASN A 178 -8.30 6.66 12.87
CA ASN A 178 -7.60 5.40 12.60
C ASN A 178 -7.59 5.00 11.11
N TYR A 179 -7.51 5.95 10.19
CA TYR A 179 -7.55 5.68 8.76
C TYR A 179 -6.62 6.57 7.95
N LEU A 180 -6.29 6.14 6.73
CA LEU A 180 -5.58 6.96 5.74
C LEU A 180 -6.24 6.85 4.37
N PHE A 181 -6.18 7.94 3.59
CA PHE A 181 -6.53 7.88 2.17
C PHE A 181 -5.31 7.51 1.34
N ILE A 182 -5.50 6.55 0.43
CA ILE A 182 -4.47 6.09 -0.49
C ILE A 182 -4.93 6.19 -1.94
N LYS A 183 -3.96 6.36 -2.84
CA LYS A 183 -4.21 6.41 -4.29
C LYS A 183 -4.52 5.01 -4.80
N LYS A 184 -5.43 4.90 -5.77
CA LYS A 184 -5.77 3.62 -6.42
C LYS A 184 -4.57 2.89 -7.06
N ASN A 185 -3.52 3.62 -7.42
CA ASN A 185 -2.31 3.08 -8.04
C ASN A 185 -1.19 2.76 -7.03
N MET A 186 -1.42 2.93 -5.73
CA MET A 186 -0.50 2.48 -4.68
C MET A 186 -0.31 0.96 -4.79
N SER A 187 0.90 0.46 -4.52
CA SER A 187 1.14 -0.98 -4.50
C SER A 187 0.55 -1.61 -3.24
N ILE A 188 0.20 -2.90 -3.34
CA ILE A 188 -0.33 -3.67 -2.22
C ILE A 188 0.69 -3.74 -1.08
N GLU A 189 1.96 -3.88 -1.40
CA GLU A 189 3.04 -3.96 -0.41
C GLU A 189 3.16 -2.68 0.40
N VAL A 190 3.12 -1.51 -0.26
CA VAL A 190 3.16 -0.22 0.44
C VAL A 190 1.93 -0.05 1.32
N ALA A 191 0.75 -0.46 0.86
CA ALA A 191 -0.46 -0.43 1.67
C ALA A 191 -0.38 -1.37 2.89
N ALA A 192 0.13 -2.59 2.72
CA ALA A 192 0.35 -3.53 3.80
C ALA A 192 1.39 -3.02 4.82
N ASP A 193 2.46 -2.39 4.34
CA ASP A 193 3.47 -1.76 5.19
C ASP A 193 2.90 -0.61 6.03
N LEU A 194 2.00 0.21 5.46
CA LEU A 194 1.33 1.28 6.20
C LEU A 194 0.50 0.70 7.37
N LEU A 195 -0.29 -0.34 7.11
CA LEU A 195 -1.11 -1.01 8.13
C LEU A 195 -0.26 -1.72 9.19
N LYS A 196 0.89 -2.29 8.82
CA LYS A 196 1.80 -2.97 9.76
C LYS A 196 2.55 -2.00 10.66
N LYS A 197 2.99 -0.86 10.12
CA LYS A 197 3.80 0.14 10.85
C LYS A 197 2.97 0.92 11.87
N ASP A 198 1.75 1.30 11.53
CA ASP A 198 0.85 1.97 12.46
C ASP A 198 -0.30 1.04 12.85
N ARG A 199 -0.12 0.33 13.96
CA ARG A 199 -1.15 -0.58 14.53
C ARG A 199 -2.43 0.11 14.96
N ARG A 200 -2.49 1.45 14.91
CA ARG A 200 -3.70 2.22 15.18
C ARG A 200 -4.55 2.39 13.93
N LEU A 201 -4.05 2.06 12.74
CA LEU A 201 -4.84 2.13 11.51
C LEU A 201 -5.77 0.91 11.42
N ASP A 202 -7.06 1.19 11.43
CA ASP A 202 -8.11 0.18 11.21
C ASP A 202 -8.42 0.06 9.71
N ALA A 203 -8.15 1.10 8.90
CA ALA A 203 -8.39 1.02 7.46
C ALA A 203 -7.54 1.98 6.58
N LEU A 204 -7.37 1.60 5.32
CA LEU A 204 -6.95 2.47 4.23
C LEU A 204 -8.12 2.66 3.25
N LEU A 205 -8.54 3.89 3.03
CA LEU A 205 -9.60 4.24 2.07
C LEU A 205 -8.97 4.55 0.71
N ILE A 206 -9.38 3.80 -0.31
CA ILE A 206 -8.84 3.96 -1.67
C ILE A 206 -9.63 5.04 -2.40
N THR A 207 -8.96 6.07 -2.89
CA THR A 207 -9.57 7.09 -3.77
C THR A 207 -8.75 7.25 -5.05
N GLU A 208 -9.25 8.05 -6.00
CA GLU A 208 -8.60 8.27 -7.30
C GLU A 208 -7.17 8.78 -7.11
N ASN A 209 -6.99 9.78 -6.25
CA ASN A 209 -5.72 10.46 -5.98
C ASN A 209 -5.34 10.50 -4.50
N GLY A 210 -5.98 9.70 -3.64
CA GLY A 210 -5.67 9.62 -2.21
C GLY A 210 -6.15 10.85 -1.44
N LYS A 211 -7.18 11.54 -1.92
CA LYS A 211 -7.74 12.73 -1.26
C LYS A 211 -9.03 12.39 -0.52
N VAL A 212 -9.26 13.08 0.60
CA VAL A 212 -10.47 12.96 1.43
C VAL A 212 -11.75 13.45 0.73
N SER A 213 -11.62 14.43 -0.17
CA SER A 213 -12.75 15.01 -0.92
C SER A 213 -13.25 14.11 -2.04
N GLU A 214 -12.55 13.01 -2.34
CA GLU A 214 -12.91 12.05 -3.38
C GLU A 214 -13.74 10.91 -2.78
N PRO A 215 -14.72 10.38 -3.52
CA PRO A 215 -15.47 9.22 -3.05
C PRO A 215 -14.54 7.99 -2.95
N PRO A 216 -14.60 7.21 -1.86
CA PRO A 216 -13.86 5.96 -1.77
C PRO A 216 -14.31 4.97 -2.85
N LEU A 217 -13.34 4.43 -3.56
CA LEU A 217 -13.45 3.38 -4.57
C LEU A 217 -13.32 1.97 -3.96
N GLY A 218 -12.83 1.91 -2.72
CA GLY A 218 -12.56 0.69 -1.98
C GLY A 218 -11.97 1.02 -0.61
N ILE A 219 -11.73 -0.03 0.17
CA ILE A 219 -11.13 0.05 1.50
C ILE A 219 -10.17 -1.14 1.63
N ILE A 220 -9.16 -1.06 2.49
CA ILE A 220 -8.25 -2.15 2.89
C ILE A 220 -8.20 -2.14 4.42
N THR A 221 -8.30 -3.29 5.05
CA THR A 221 -8.22 -3.45 6.51
C THR A 221 -7.06 -4.38 6.85
N PRO A 222 -6.56 -4.40 8.10
CA PRO A 222 -5.49 -5.31 8.51
C PRO A 222 -5.75 -6.80 8.25
N SER A 223 -7.02 -7.23 8.13
CA SER A 223 -7.36 -8.63 7.82
C SER A 223 -7.26 -8.98 6.33
N ASP A 224 -7.13 -7.98 5.45
CA ASP A 224 -7.00 -8.18 4.00
C ASP A 224 -5.54 -8.39 3.55
N VAL A 225 -4.55 -8.11 4.41
CA VAL A 225 -3.10 -8.02 4.07
C VAL A 225 -2.18 -8.84 4.98
#